data_AF-A0A916E0T9-F1
#
_entry.id   AF-A0A916E0T9-F1
#
_cell.length_a   1.000
_cell.length_b   1.000
_cell.length_c   1.000
_cell.angle_alpha   90.00
_cell.angle_beta   90.00
_cell.angle_gamma   90.00
#
_symmetry.space_group_name_H-M   'P 1'
#
loop_
_entity.id
_entity.type
_entity.pdbx_description
1 polymer ?
#
loop_
_entity_poly.entity_id
_entity_poly.type
_entity_poly.pdbx_seq_one_letter_code
_entity_poly.pdbx_strand_id
1 'polypeptide(L)'
;MNMNTPETTKTNETYLGQDAITSYLRERKGKPSYHGFLTQYRDVIVKTSFSSSFWGDLDNSWATNFLREMGKLNLNKEILDSLKAKVRCFLFCKGRVTPSRTASRRIGLGELLDSFVW
;
A
#
# COMPACT_ATOMS: atom_id res chain seq x y z
N MET A 1 -26.57 -13.93 -42.39
CA MET A 1 -26.43 -14.26 -40.96
C MET A 1 -25.01 -13.89 -40.54
N ASN A 2 -24.84 -12.73 -39.91
CA ASN A 2 -23.58 -12.26 -39.32
C ASN A 2 -23.73 -12.39 -37.80
N MET A 3 -22.89 -13.21 -37.19
CA MET A 3 -22.84 -13.32 -35.73
C MET A 3 -22.08 -12.14 -35.17
N ASN A 4 -22.79 -11.26 -34.46
CA ASN A 4 -22.19 -10.19 -33.70
C ASN A 4 -21.57 -10.82 -32.45
N THR A 5 -20.25 -10.93 -32.44
CA THR A 5 -19.43 -11.27 -31.28
C THR A 5 -19.76 -10.28 -30.15
N PRO A 6 -20.06 -10.74 -28.92
CA PRO A 6 -20.30 -9.82 -27.82
C PRO A 6 -18.97 -9.13 -27.48
N GLU A 7 -18.95 -7.81 -27.56
CA GLU A 7 -17.87 -6.99 -27.02
C GLU A 7 -17.73 -7.32 -25.52
N THR A 8 -16.65 -8.00 -25.17
CA THR A 8 -16.25 -8.24 -23.79
C THR A 8 -15.92 -6.88 -23.19
N THR A 9 -16.90 -6.26 -22.55
CA THR A 9 -16.72 -5.11 -21.67
C THR A 9 -15.67 -5.49 -20.64
N LYS A 10 -14.48 -4.92 -20.80
CA LYS A 10 -13.38 -5.05 -19.85
C LYS A 10 -13.80 -4.33 -18.57
N THR A 11 -14.47 -5.06 -17.67
CA THR A 11 -14.80 -4.59 -16.34
C THR A 11 -13.47 -4.21 -15.70
N ASN A 12 -13.19 -2.91 -15.57
CA ASN A 12 -12.02 -2.44 -14.84
C ASN A 12 -12.29 -2.78 -13.37
N GLU A 13 -11.90 -3.99 -12.98
CA GLU A 13 -12.13 -4.56 -11.65
C GLU A 13 -11.60 -3.58 -10.60
N THR A 14 -12.53 -2.80 -10.06
CA THR A 14 -12.26 -1.91 -8.94
C THR A 14 -12.15 -2.83 -7.74
N TYR A 15 -10.93 -3.03 -7.24
CA TYR A 15 -10.74 -3.93 -6.11
C TYR A 15 -11.30 -3.27 -4.85
N LEU A 16 -11.80 -4.12 -3.95
CA LEU A 16 -12.44 -3.69 -2.72
C LEU A 16 -11.47 -2.80 -1.91
N GLY A 17 -11.85 -1.56 -1.65
CA GLY A 17 -11.02 -0.60 -0.92
C GLY A 17 -10.15 0.34 -1.77
N GLN A 18 -10.22 0.26 -3.11
CA GLN A 18 -9.52 1.17 -4.00
C GLN A 18 -9.88 2.65 -3.70
N ASP A 19 -11.17 2.95 -3.52
CA ASP A 19 -11.64 4.32 -3.21
C ASP A 19 -11.05 4.87 -1.91
N ALA A 20 -10.86 4.01 -0.90
CA ALA A 20 -10.26 4.39 0.39
C ALA A 20 -8.79 4.80 0.21
N ILE A 21 -8.02 4.01 -0.54
CA ILE A 21 -6.63 4.33 -0.87
C ILE A 21 -6.55 5.61 -1.69
N THR A 22 -7.35 5.72 -2.76
CA THR A 22 -7.35 6.88 -3.64
C THR A 22 -7.73 8.16 -2.88
N SER A 23 -8.75 8.09 -2.02
CA SER A 23 -9.16 9.23 -1.19
C SER A 23 -8.06 9.66 -0.23
N TYR A 24 -7.46 8.71 0.50
CA TYR A 24 -6.33 8.98 1.40
C TYR A 24 -5.16 9.64 0.66
N LEU A 25 -4.73 9.08 -0.47
CA LEU A 25 -3.57 9.59 -1.18
C LEU A 25 -3.82 11.01 -1.74
N ARG A 26 -5.04 11.30 -2.19
CA ARG A 26 -5.43 12.65 -2.66
C ARG A 26 -5.39 13.67 -1.52
N GLU A 27 -5.83 13.30 -0.32
CA GLU A 27 -5.79 14.18 0.86
C GLU A 27 -4.36 14.51 1.29
N ARG A 28 -3.43 13.55 1.19
CA ARG A 28 -2.06 13.69 1.71
C ARG A 28 -1.07 14.41 0.79
N LYS A 29 -1.47 14.78 -0.43
CA LYS A 29 -0.76 15.69 -1.37
C LYS A 29 0.79 15.56 -1.37
N GLY A 30 1.31 14.34 -1.40
CA GLY A 30 2.74 14.08 -1.52
C GLY A 30 3.50 13.68 -0.25
N LYS A 31 2.82 13.60 0.90
CA LYS A 31 3.37 12.96 2.11
C LYS A 31 2.52 11.77 2.59
N PRO A 32 2.26 10.77 1.73
CA PRO A 32 1.47 9.61 2.14
C PRO A 32 2.22 8.75 3.17
N SER A 33 1.50 8.18 4.13
CA SER A 33 2.03 7.23 5.11
C SER A 33 1.17 5.96 5.09
N TYR A 34 1.78 4.80 4.90
CA TYR A 34 1.04 3.54 4.93
C TYR A 34 0.49 3.25 6.33
N HIS A 35 1.26 3.54 7.37
CA HIS A 35 0.78 3.40 8.75
C HIS A 35 -0.39 4.36 9.03
N GLY A 36 -0.29 5.62 8.59
CA GLY A 36 -1.38 6.58 8.71
C GLY A 36 -2.65 6.14 7.97
N PHE A 37 -2.50 5.54 6.79
CA PHE A 37 -3.60 4.94 6.05
C PHE A 37 -4.27 3.81 6.84
N LEU A 38 -3.49 2.85 7.37
CA LEU A 38 -4.01 1.73 8.17
C LEU A 38 -4.78 2.21 9.41
N THR A 39 -4.29 3.26 10.07
CA THR A 39 -4.95 3.84 11.24
C THR A 39 -6.24 4.57 10.88
N GLN A 40 -6.23 5.40 9.83
CA GLN A 40 -7.39 6.20 9.43
C GLN A 40 -8.51 5.35 8.80
N TYR A 41 -8.17 4.30 8.06
CA TYR A 41 -9.12 3.46 7.33
C TYR A 41 -9.30 2.06 7.94
N ARG A 42 -8.93 1.88 9.21
CA ARG A 42 -9.02 0.59 9.94
C ARG A 42 -10.38 -0.06 9.80
N ASP A 43 -11.47 0.68 10.00
CA ASP A 43 -12.82 0.10 9.99
C ASP A 43 -13.24 -0.38 8.59
N VAL A 44 -12.79 0.33 7.55
CA VAL A 44 -13.01 -0.10 6.15
C VAL A 44 -12.22 -1.37 5.88
N ILE A 45 -10.95 -1.43 6.29
CA ILE A 45 -10.10 -2.62 6.14
C ILE A 45 -10.75 -3.80 6.87
N VAL A 46 -11.17 -3.63 8.12
CA VAL A 46 -11.80 -4.72 8.90
C VAL A 46 -13.08 -5.21 8.23
N LYS A 47 -13.99 -4.31 7.82
CA LYS A 47 -15.26 -4.69 7.15
C LYS A 47 -15.04 -5.42 5.84
N THR A 48 -14.10 -4.95 5.02
CA THR A 48 -13.75 -5.57 3.74
C THR A 48 -13.08 -6.92 3.92
N SER A 49 -12.32 -7.10 4.98
CA SER A 49 -11.68 -8.37 5.35
C SER A 49 -12.71 -9.43 5.76
N PHE A 50 -13.78 -9.05 6.45
CA PHE A 50 -14.88 -9.99 6.78
C PHE A 50 -15.58 -10.55 5.53
N SER A 51 -15.55 -9.82 4.41
CA SER A 51 -16.09 -10.28 3.13
C SER A 51 -15.10 -11.13 2.32
N SER A 52 -13.84 -11.22 2.74
CA SER A 52 -12.77 -11.95 2.07
C SER A 52 -12.37 -13.17 2.91
N SER A 53 -12.34 -14.35 2.31
CA SER A 53 -11.89 -15.58 2.97
C SER A 53 -10.37 -15.61 3.23
N PHE A 54 -9.61 -14.60 2.78
CA PHE A 54 -8.15 -14.58 2.79
C PHE A 54 -7.59 -13.50 3.73
N TRP A 55 -7.72 -13.74 5.04
CA TRP A 55 -7.12 -12.88 6.07
C TRP A 55 -5.59 -12.98 6.11
N GLY A 56 -5.02 -14.11 5.70
CA GLY A 56 -3.58 -14.38 5.77
C GLY A 56 -2.73 -13.45 4.89
N ASP A 57 -3.25 -13.04 3.73
CA ASP A 57 -2.55 -12.17 2.79
C ASP A 57 -3.06 -10.73 2.78
N LEU A 58 -4.01 -10.41 3.67
CA LEU A 58 -4.68 -9.11 3.70
C LEU A 58 -3.70 -7.94 3.78
N ASP A 59 -2.72 -8.01 4.69
CA ASP A 59 -1.70 -6.97 4.85
C ASP A 59 -0.87 -6.77 3.56
N ASN A 60 -0.52 -7.87 2.89
CA ASN A 60 0.22 -7.85 1.63
C ASN A 60 -0.63 -7.28 0.49
N SER A 61 -1.91 -7.65 0.42
CA SER A 61 -2.84 -7.13 -0.59
C SER A 61 -3.04 -5.62 -0.45
N TRP A 62 -3.31 -5.12 0.76
CA TRP A 62 -3.46 -3.68 1.01
C TRP A 62 -2.17 -2.91 0.75
N ALA A 63 -1.02 -3.43 1.15
CA ALA A 63 0.27 -2.80 0.89
C ALA A 63 0.57 -2.73 -0.62
N THR A 64 0.32 -3.82 -1.35
CA THR A 64 0.54 -3.88 -2.80
C THR A 64 -0.38 -2.90 -3.53
N ASN A 65 -1.65 -2.87 -3.16
CA ASN A 65 -2.63 -1.95 -3.73
C ASN A 65 -2.29 -0.49 -3.41
N PHE A 66 -1.89 -0.19 -2.17
CA PHE A 66 -1.45 1.14 -1.77
C PHE A 66 -0.25 1.62 -2.59
N LEU A 67 0.76 0.78 -2.78
CA LEU A 67 1.92 1.09 -3.62
C LEU A 67 1.55 1.23 -5.11
N ARG A 68 0.60 0.44 -5.59
CA ARG A 68 0.08 0.51 -6.96
C ARG A 68 -0.61 1.84 -7.24
N GLU A 69 -1.54 2.27 -6.38
CA GLU A 69 -2.23 3.55 -6.57
C GLU A 69 -1.29 4.74 -6.41
N MET A 70 -0.33 4.64 -5.49
CA MET A 70 0.72 5.65 -5.36
C MET A 70 1.57 5.77 -6.61
N GLY A 71 1.93 4.65 -7.25
CA GLY A 71 2.67 4.66 -8.51
C GLY A 71 1.91 5.31 -9.68
N LYS A 72 0.59 5.46 -9.57
CA LYS A 72 -0.22 6.21 -10.54
C LYS A 72 -0.22 7.72 -10.29
N LEU A 73 0.25 8.16 -9.13
CA LEU A 73 0.37 9.58 -8.80
C LEU A 73 1.70 10.13 -9.34
N ASN A 74 1.69 11.37 -9.81
CA ASN A 74 2.90 12.12 -10.20
C ASN A 74 3.70 12.57 -8.95
N LEU A 75 4.10 11.63 -8.10
CA LEU A 75 4.95 11.89 -6.95
C LEU A 75 6.43 11.91 -7.36
N ASN A 76 7.25 12.62 -6.58
CA ASN A 76 8.70 12.55 -6.72
C ASN A 76 9.18 11.10 -6.52
N LYS A 77 10.06 10.65 -7.42
CA LYS A 77 10.65 9.30 -7.41
C LYS A 77 11.32 8.96 -6.07
N GLU A 78 12.00 9.90 -5.44
CA GLU A 78 12.66 9.70 -4.14
C GLU A 78 11.65 9.40 -3.03
N ILE A 79 10.51 10.11 -3.03
CA ILE A 79 9.42 9.88 -2.07
C ILE A 79 8.82 8.48 -2.28
N LEU A 80 8.61 8.10 -3.55
CA LEU A 80 8.08 6.79 -3.91
C LEU A 80 9.02 5.66 -3.47
N ASP A 81 10.32 5.79 -3.72
CA ASP A 81 11.32 4.78 -3.36
C ASP A 81 11.49 4.66 -1.84
N SER A 82 11.54 5.80 -1.13
CA SER A 82 11.58 5.83 0.34
C SER A 82 10.36 5.15 0.95
N LEU A 83 9.16 5.46 0.46
CA LEU A 83 7.94 4.90 1.01
C LEU A 83 7.78 3.42 0.67
N LYS A 84 8.18 2.98 -0.53
CA LYS A 84 8.27 1.55 -0.86
C LYS A 84 9.16 0.79 0.11
N ALA A 85 10.32 1.35 0.44
CA ALA A 85 11.24 0.75 1.41
C ALA A 85 10.59 0.63 2.80
N LYS A 86 9.90 1.69 3.25
CA LYS A 86 9.17 1.69 4.53
C LYS A 86 8.03 0.66 4.56
N VAL A 87 7.22 0.56 3.50
CA VAL A 87 6.14 -0.43 3.41
C VAL A 87 6.69 -1.86 3.44
N ARG A 88 7.77 -2.13 2.69
CA ARG A 88 8.45 -3.43 2.72
C ARG A 88 9.01 -3.76 4.10
N CYS A 89 9.64 -2.79 4.75
CA CYS A 89 10.15 -2.94 6.12
C CYS A 89 9.01 -3.23 7.10
N PHE A 90 7.88 -2.51 6.99
CA PHE A 90 6.69 -2.75 7.81
C PHE A 90 6.17 -4.19 7.65
N LEU A 91 6.02 -4.69 6.42
CA LEU A 91 5.56 -6.06 6.14
C LEU A 91 6.54 -7.10 6.70
N PHE A 92 7.85 -6.89 6.49
CA PHE A 92 8.89 -7.77 7.00
C PHE A 92 8.88 -7.84 8.54
N CYS A 93 8.79 -6.70 9.22
CA CYS A 93 8.71 -6.63 10.68
C CYS A 93 7.43 -7.29 11.23
N LYS A 94 6.31 -7.22 10.49
CA LYS A 94 5.06 -7.90 10.87
C LYS A 94 5.17 -9.42 10.81
N GLY A 95 5.96 -9.97 9.88
CA GLY A 95 6.28 -11.40 9.79
C GLY A 95 7.19 -11.94 10.90
N ARG A 96 7.55 -11.12 11.91
CA ARG A 96 8.48 -11.45 13.01
C ARG A 96 9.84 -11.96 12.55
N VAL A 97 10.44 -11.31 11.56
CA VAL A 97 11.87 -11.46 11.32
C VAL A 97 12.56 -10.22 11.86
N THR A 98 13.32 -10.37 12.93
CA THR A 98 14.30 -9.36 13.32
C THR A 98 15.23 -9.16 12.12
N PRO A 99 15.39 -7.94 11.60
CA PRO A 99 16.32 -7.72 10.49
C PRO A 99 17.72 -8.12 10.96
N SER A 100 18.22 -9.25 10.46
CA SER A 100 19.65 -9.53 10.51
C SER A 100 20.34 -8.35 9.82
N ARG A 101 21.26 -7.71 10.55
CA ARG A 101 22.14 -6.66 10.02
C ARG A 101 22.98 -7.23 8.89
N THR A 102 22.44 -7.31 7.68
CA THR A 102 23.26 -7.47 6.48
C THR A 102 23.46 -6.09 5.89
N ALA A 103 24.69 -5.61 6.02
CA ALA A 103 25.15 -4.29 5.70
C ALA A 103 24.82 -3.89 4.25
N SER A 104 24.00 -2.86 4.07
CA SER A 104 24.16 -1.98 2.91
C SER A 104 23.69 -0.57 3.24
N ARG A 105 24.70 0.30 3.28
CA ARG A 105 24.68 1.77 3.28
C ARG A 105 23.97 2.42 4.48
N ARG A 106 24.79 3.06 5.34
CA ARG A 106 24.41 3.80 6.55
C ARG A 106 23.32 4.84 6.23
N ILE A 107 22.07 4.50 6.50
CA ILE A 107 21.10 5.48 6.99
C ILE A 107 21.27 5.45 8.50
N GLY A 108 21.66 6.60 9.07
CA GLY A 108 21.88 6.69 10.51
C GLY A 108 20.62 6.24 11.25
N LEU A 109 20.78 5.54 12.38
CA LEU A 109 19.65 5.12 13.21
C LEU A 109 18.73 6.30 13.58
N GLY A 110 19.29 7.51 13.65
CA GLY A 110 18.55 8.78 13.79
C GLY A 110 17.58 9.06 12.65
N GLU A 111 18.00 8.98 11.38
CA GLU A 111 17.12 9.24 10.23
C GLU A 111 16.01 8.19 10.08
N LEU A 112 16.27 6.96 10.54
CA LEU A 112 15.28 5.88 10.52
C LEU A 112 14.23 6.11 11.62
N LEU A 113 14.63 6.59 12.80
CA LEU A 113 13.73 6.94 13.91
C LEU A 113 12.94 8.24 13.64
N ASP A 114 13.54 9.24 13.00
CA ASP A 114 12.84 10.45 12.55
C ASP A 114 11.76 10.11 11.50
N SER A 115 11.95 9.01 10.78
CA SER A 115 10.96 8.48 9.83
C SER A 115 9.74 7.81 10.48
N PHE A 116 9.77 7.60 11.80
CA PHE A 116 8.71 7.07 12.66
C PHE A 116 8.03 8.13 13.55
N VAL A 117 8.46 9.39 13.50
CA VAL A 117 7.74 10.50 14.14
C VAL A 117 6.56 10.90 13.24
N TRP A 118 5.38 11.00 13.86
CA TRP A 118 4.04 11.00 13.26
C TRP A 118 3.68 12.22 12.44
#